data_AF-A0A4V2ALM4-F1
#
_entry.id   AF-A0A4V2ALM4-F1
#
_cell.length_a   1.000
_cell.length_b   1.000
_cell.length_c   1.000
_cell.angle_alpha   90.00
_cell.angle_beta   90.00
_cell.angle_gamma   90.00
#
_symmetry.space_group_name_H-M   'P 1'
#
loop_
_entity.id
_entity.type
_entity.pdbx_description
1 polymer ?
#
loop_
_entity_poly.entity_id
_entity_poly.type
_entity_poly.pdbx_seq_one_letter_code
_entity_poly.pdbx_strand_id
1 'polypeptide(L)'
;MRHVIVHESNPLSMDDTARVIDCLRAHFPKIQGPRKDDICYATQNRQDAVKQLALETQVVLVVGSPNSSNSNRLRELAERCGAKAFLIDGPQDLQAQWFEQVNTIGITAGASAPEVLVQSVIHGLKQYGAEAPEELAGRVENVSFSLPKELR
;
A
#
# COMPACT_ATOMS: atom_id res chain seq x y z
N MET A 1 9.97 -21.36 8.90
CA MET A 1 8.53 -21.11 8.69
C MET A 1 8.37 -19.68 8.25
N ARG A 2 7.44 -19.37 7.34
CA ARG A 2 7.26 -18.01 6.79
C ARG A 2 5.95 -17.41 7.29
N HIS A 3 6.02 -16.22 7.88
CA HIS A 3 4.89 -15.46 8.36
C HIS A 3 4.39 -14.49 7.29
N VAL A 4 3.07 -14.40 7.14
CA VAL A 4 2.42 -13.47 6.22
C VAL A 4 1.71 -12.41 7.04
N ILE A 5 2.01 -11.15 6.74
CA ILE A 5 1.39 -9.98 7.36
C ILE A 5 0.58 -9.26 6.30
N VAL A 6 -0.71 -9.03 6.54
CA VAL A 6 -1.60 -8.38 5.58
C VAL A 6 -2.04 -7.02 6.10
N HIS A 7 -1.95 -5.99 5.25
CA HIS A 7 -2.51 -4.66 5.50
C HIS A 7 -3.41 -4.24 4.34
N GLU A 8 -4.65 -3.85 4.64
CA GLU A 8 -5.53 -3.24 3.65
C GLU A 8 -5.21 -1.74 3.50
N SER A 9 -5.06 -1.26 2.26
CA SER A 9 -4.71 0.15 1.98
C SER A 9 -5.72 0.79 1.01
N ASN A 10 -6.29 1.93 1.42
CA ASN A 10 -7.15 2.80 0.60
C ASN A 10 -6.32 4.02 0.14
N PRO A 11 -6.51 4.57 -1.08
CA PRO A 11 -5.48 5.37 -1.73
C PRO A 11 -5.45 6.77 -1.11
N LEU A 12 -4.26 7.25 -0.75
CA LEU A 12 -3.78 8.59 -1.09
C LEU A 12 -2.26 8.59 -0.80
N SER A 13 -1.47 9.08 -1.75
CA SER A 13 -0.03 9.28 -1.60
C SER A 13 0.24 10.75 -1.28
N MET A 14 0.90 10.98 -0.16
CA MET A 14 1.19 12.28 0.43
C MET A 14 2.60 12.81 0.11
N ASP A 15 3.54 11.92 -0.20
CA ASP A 15 4.96 12.25 -0.37
C ASP A 15 5.20 13.11 -1.61
N ASP A 16 4.46 12.85 -2.70
CA ASP A 16 4.58 13.64 -3.94
C ASP A 16 3.96 15.03 -3.78
N THR A 17 2.84 15.13 -3.06
CA THR A 17 2.17 16.41 -2.82
C THR A 17 3.05 17.33 -1.98
N ALA A 18 3.72 16.81 -0.95
CA ALA A 18 4.65 17.59 -0.14
C ALA A 18 5.82 18.13 -0.98
N ARG A 19 6.43 17.31 -1.84
CA ARG A 19 7.52 17.73 -2.73
C ARG A 19 7.09 18.80 -3.73
N VAL A 20 5.91 18.65 -4.33
CA VAL A 20 5.36 19.65 -5.26
C VAL A 20 5.06 20.96 -4.53
N ILE A 21 4.50 20.91 -3.32
CA ILE A 21 4.26 22.11 -2.49
C ILE A 21 5.57 22.81 -2.14
N ASP A 22 6.61 22.06 -1.77
CA ASP A 22 7.92 22.63 -1.45
C ASP A 22 8.57 23.30 -2.67
N CYS A 23 8.49 22.66 -3.85
CA CYS A 23 8.92 23.26 -5.12
C CYS A 23 8.13 24.53 -5.47
N LEU A 24 6.80 24.51 -5.30
CA LEU A 24 5.94 25.67 -5.56
C LEU A 24 6.23 26.82 -4.61
N ARG A 25 6.49 26.56 -3.32
CA ARG A 25 6.88 27.59 -2.35
C ARG A 25 8.25 28.18 -2.65
N ALA A 26 9.20 27.37 -3.10
CA ALA A 26 10.51 27.84 -3.52
C ALA A 26 10.44 28.75 -4.75
N HIS A 27 9.57 28.41 -5.72
CA HIS A 27 9.43 29.16 -6.97
C HIS A 27 8.49 30.37 -6.87
N PHE A 28 7.47 30.30 -6.00
CA PHE A 28 6.49 31.36 -5.77
C PHE A 28 6.39 31.70 -4.28
N PRO A 29 7.27 32.56 -3.74
CA PRO A 29 7.35 32.85 -2.30
C PRO A 29 6.09 33.48 -1.68
N LYS A 30 5.21 34.03 -2.52
CA LYS A 30 3.93 34.63 -2.14
C LYS A 30 2.74 33.68 -2.29
N ILE A 31 2.97 32.43 -2.71
CA ILE A 31 1.88 31.46 -2.91
C ILE A 31 1.20 31.16 -1.57
N GLN A 32 -0.10 31.43 -1.50
CA GLN A 32 -0.92 31.05 -0.36
C GLN A 32 -1.49 29.67 -0.65
N GLY A 33 -0.98 28.67 0.05
CA GLY A 33 -1.50 27.30 0.02
C GLY A 33 -2.11 26.93 1.37
N PRO A 34 -2.94 25.87 1.41
CA PRO A 34 -3.41 25.30 2.67
C PRO A 34 -2.24 25.03 3.64
N ARG A 35 -2.51 25.09 4.95
CA ARG A 35 -1.48 24.81 5.98
C ARG A 35 -1.05 23.36 5.83
N LYS A 36 0.20 23.03 6.23
CA LYS A 36 0.71 21.64 6.21
C LYS A 36 -0.23 20.65 6.94
N ASP A 37 -1.05 21.18 7.86
CA ASP A 37 -2.01 20.46 8.69
C ASP A 37 -3.36 20.15 8.00
N ASP A 38 -3.60 20.66 6.78
CA ASP A 38 -4.81 20.38 6.01
C ASP A 38 -4.76 19.02 5.30
N ILE A 39 -3.66 18.27 5.46
CA ILE A 39 -3.62 16.89 5.01
C ILE A 39 -4.39 16.03 6.01
N CYS A 40 -5.56 15.57 5.57
CA CYS A 40 -6.45 14.73 6.35
C CYS A 40 -5.71 13.56 7.04
N TYR A 41 -5.95 13.40 8.35
CA TYR A 41 -5.43 12.33 9.22
C TYR A 41 -5.48 10.93 8.59
N ALA A 42 -6.51 10.67 7.79
CA ALA A 42 -6.72 9.40 7.12
C ALA A 42 -5.60 9.08 6.10
N THR A 43 -4.99 10.08 5.47
CA THR A 43 -3.91 9.85 4.51
C THR A 43 -2.58 9.53 5.21
N GLN A 44 -2.36 10.06 6.43
CA GLN A 44 -1.13 9.86 7.19
C GLN A 44 -1.05 8.43 7.72
N ASN A 45 -2.12 7.98 8.37
CA ASN A 45 -2.21 6.63 8.92
C ASN A 45 -1.98 5.55 7.86
N ARG A 46 -2.46 5.79 6.62
CA ARG A 46 -2.39 4.80 5.54
C ARG A 46 -0.99 4.68 4.94
N GLN A 47 -0.24 5.78 4.84
CA GLN A 47 1.18 5.69 4.50
C GLN A 47 2.00 5.05 5.60
N ASP A 48 1.67 5.36 6.86
CA ASP A 48 2.39 4.82 8.01
C ASP A 48 2.17 3.30 8.14
N ALA A 49 0.98 2.79 7.79
CA ALA A 49 0.72 1.35 7.71
C ALA A 49 1.64 0.63 6.71
N VAL A 50 1.85 1.19 5.52
CA VAL A 50 2.72 0.58 4.50
C VAL A 50 4.19 0.68 4.89
N LYS A 51 4.60 1.79 5.52
CA LYS A 51 5.95 1.94 6.07
C LYS A 51 6.20 0.91 7.17
N GLN A 52 5.26 0.75 8.10
CA GLN A 52 5.37 -0.23 9.17
C GLN A 52 5.44 -1.65 8.61
N LEU A 53 4.55 -2.00 7.68
CA LEU A 53 4.60 -3.28 6.97
C LEU A 53 5.98 -3.53 6.33
N ALA A 54 6.55 -2.53 5.67
CA ALA A 54 7.85 -2.65 5.03
C ALA A 54 9.01 -2.75 6.03
N LEU A 55 8.89 -2.17 7.23
CA LEU A 55 9.91 -2.30 8.28
C LEU A 55 9.86 -3.67 8.98
N GLU A 56 8.69 -4.31 9.02
CA GLU A 56 8.46 -5.60 9.69
C GLU A 56 8.65 -6.81 8.75
N THR A 57 8.78 -6.57 7.44
CA THR A 57 8.84 -7.62 6.42
C THR A 57 10.05 -7.51 5.51
N GLN A 58 10.53 -8.64 5.00
CA GLN A 58 11.68 -8.66 4.08
C GLN A 58 11.24 -8.48 2.63
N VAL A 59 10.02 -8.93 2.31
CA VAL A 59 9.38 -8.80 1.00
C VAL A 59 8.00 -8.20 1.20
N VAL A 60 7.63 -7.22 0.38
CA VAL A 60 6.28 -6.67 0.29
C VAL A 60 5.70 -6.96 -1.09
N LEU A 61 4.53 -7.60 -1.12
CA LEU A 61 3.75 -7.79 -2.33
C LEU A 61 2.65 -6.73 -2.39
N VAL A 62 2.66 -5.93 -3.44
CA VAL A 62 1.62 -4.95 -3.72
C VAL A 62 0.69 -5.53 -4.77
N VAL A 63 -0.56 -5.80 -4.39
CA VAL A 63 -1.58 -6.31 -5.30
C VAL A 63 -2.19 -5.14 -6.07
N GLY A 64 -2.06 -5.16 -7.39
CA GLY A 64 -2.66 -4.19 -8.30
C GLY A 64 -1.88 -4.02 -9.60
N SER A 65 -2.49 -3.29 -10.53
CA SER A 65 -1.97 -3.18 -11.89
C SER A 65 -0.69 -2.34 -12.01
N PRO A 66 0.26 -2.73 -12.89
CA PRO A 66 1.40 -1.91 -13.31
C PRO A 66 1.03 -0.50 -13.77
N ASN A 67 -0.18 -0.31 -14.29
CA ASN A 67 -0.65 1.00 -14.77
C ASN A 67 -1.28 1.86 -13.65
N SER A 68 -1.42 1.33 -12.43
CA SER A 68 -1.95 2.05 -11.28
C SER A 68 -0.86 2.90 -10.62
N SER A 69 -0.97 4.23 -10.74
CA SER A 69 -0.05 5.15 -10.04
C SER A 69 -0.05 4.92 -8.52
N ASN A 70 -1.20 4.62 -7.91
CA ASN A 70 -1.27 4.33 -6.48
C ASN A 70 -0.51 3.05 -6.10
N SER A 71 -0.70 1.97 -6.86
CA SER A 71 -0.03 0.71 -6.56
C SER A 71 1.49 0.83 -6.75
N ASN A 72 1.95 1.57 -7.77
CA ASN A 72 3.36 1.87 -7.93
C ASN A 72 3.94 2.68 -6.76
N ARG A 73 3.21 3.70 -6.28
CA ARG A 73 3.64 4.50 -5.12
C ARG A 73 3.79 3.67 -3.85
N LEU A 74 2.89 2.71 -3.62
CA LEU A 74 3.00 1.77 -2.49
C LEU A 74 4.25 0.90 -2.60
N ARG A 75 4.54 0.37 -3.81
CA ARG A 75 5.75 -0.42 -4.09
C ARG A 75 7.01 0.40 -3.82
N GLU A 76 7.09 1.60 -4.39
CA GLU A 76 8.22 2.51 -4.24
C GLU A 76 8.43 2.92 -2.77
N LEU A 77 7.35 3.12 -2.01
CA LEU A 77 7.43 3.43 -0.58
C LEU A 77 8.02 2.25 0.21
N ALA A 78 7.55 1.03 -0.06
CA ALA A 78 8.08 -0.16 0.59
C ALA A 78 9.57 -0.39 0.27
N GLU A 79 9.98 -0.17 -0.99
CA GLU A 79 11.40 -0.21 -1.41
C GLU A 79 12.24 0.84 -0.67
N ARG A 80 11.73 2.07 -0.56
CA ARG A 80 12.40 3.16 0.18
C ARG A 80 12.56 2.86 1.67
N CYS A 81 11.67 2.05 2.24
CA CYS A 81 11.73 1.59 3.63
C CYS A 81 12.65 0.39 3.86
N GLY A 82 13.22 -0.20 2.80
CA GLY A 82 14.24 -1.24 2.88
C GLY A 82 13.74 -2.67 2.61
N ALA A 83 12.45 -2.87 2.36
CA ALA A 83 11.91 -4.15 1.92
C ALA A 83 12.11 -4.34 0.40
N LYS A 84 12.25 -5.58 -0.06
CA LYS A 84 12.09 -5.89 -1.49
C LYS A 84 10.61 -5.80 -1.83
N ALA A 85 10.20 -4.94 -2.77
CA ALA A 85 8.78 -4.81 -3.12
C ALA A 85 8.49 -5.25 -4.56
N PHE A 86 7.39 -5.99 -4.73
CA PHE A 86 6.94 -6.47 -6.05
C PHE A 86 5.50 -6.05 -6.28
N LEU A 87 5.20 -5.59 -7.50
CA LEU A 87 3.84 -5.29 -7.94
C LEU A 87 3.32 -6.48 -8.74
N ILE A 88 2.16 -7.00 -8.34
CA ILE A 88 1.56 -8.20 -8.93
C ILE A 88 0.08 -7.96 -9.26
N ASP A 89 -0.35 -8.45 -10.42
CA ASP A 89 -1.76 -8.46 -10.82
C ASP A 89 -2.50 -9.67 -10.24
N GLY A 90 -1.79 -10.72 -9.80
CA GLY A 90 -2.41 -11.87 -9.16
C GLY A 90 -1.44 -12.97 -8.73
N PRO A 91 -1.96 -14.11 -8.26
CA PRO A 91 -1.14 -15.23 -7.75
C PRO A 91 -0.24 -15.85 -8.83
N GLN A 92 -0.58 -15.71 -10.11
CA GLN A 92 0.22 -16.21 -11.23
C GLN A 92 1.57 -15.48 -11.39
N ASP A 93 1.69 -14.27 -10.86
CA ASP A 93 2.91 -13.47 -10.97
C ASP A 93 3.93 -13.82 -9.87
N LEU A 94 3.55 -14.64 -8.89
CA LEU A 94 4.41 -15.05 -7.79
C LEU A 94 5.59 -15.86 -8.31
N GLN A 95 6.81 -15.50 -7.89
CA GLN A 95 8.03 -16.20 -8.29
C GLN A 95 8.73 -16.78 -7.07
N ALA A 96 9.13 -18.06 -7.15
CA ALA A 96 9.77 -18.78 -6.05
C ALA A 96 11.02 -18.06 -5.51
N GLN A 97 11.82 -17.49 -6.41
CA GLN A 97 13.05 -16.76 -6.08
C GLN A 97 12.85 -15.54 -5.17
N TRP A 98 11.65 -14.95 -5.14
CA TRP A 98 11.35 -13.83 -4.25
C TRP A 98 11.30 -14.26 -2.79
N PHE A 99 11.02 -15.54 -2.53
CA PHE A 99 10.79 -16.08 -1.19
C PHE A 99 11.97 -16.89 -0.66
N GLU A 100 13.08 -16.97 -1.40
CA GLU A 100 14.30 -17.62 -0.95
C GLU A 100 14.90 -16.88 0.25
N GLN A 101 15.11 -17.61 1.36
CA GLN A 101 15.63 -17.05 2.62
C GLN A 101 14.79 -15.90 3.23
N VAL A 102 13.52 -15.80 2.82
CA VAL A 102 12.54 -14.86 3.37
C VAL A 102 11.66 -15.57 4.39
N ASN A 103 11.57 -15.00 5.58
CA ASN A 103 10.77 -15.47 6.71
C ASN A 103 9.52 -14.61 6.95
N THR A 104 9.49 -13.35 6.51
CA THR A 104 8.34 -12.46 6.66
C THR A 104 7.97 -11.81 5.32
N ILE A 105 6.70 -11.99 4.93
CA ILE A 105 6.12 -11.45 3.70
C ILE A 105 4.98 -10.51 4.08
N GLY A 106 5.07 -9.26 3.64
CA GLY A 106 4.00 -8.29 3.72
C GLY A 106 3.14 -8.32 2.48
N ILE A 107 1.83 -8.16 2.64
CA ILE A 107 0.89 -7.99 1.54
C ILE A 107 0.12 -6.69 1.77
N THR A 108 0.09 -5.86 0.74
CA THR A 108 -0.77 -4.68 0.67
C THR A 108 -1.46 -4.66 -0.68
N ALA A 109 -2.60 -3.98 -0.76
CA ALA A 109 -3.37 -3.87 -1.99
C ALA A 109 -3.54 -2.40 -2.38
N GLY A 110 -3.44 -2.10 -3.67
CA GLY A 110 -3.87 -0.81 -4.17
C GLY A 110 -5.39 -0.66 -4.03
N ALA A 111 -5.85 0.58 -3.96
CA ALA A 111 -7.27 0.90 -3.76
C ALA A 111 -8.26 0.28 -4.76
N SER A 112 -7.79 0.00 -5.97
CA SER A 112 -8.59 -0.58 -7.05
C SER A 112 -8.48 -2.10 -7.12
N ALA A 113 -7.70 -2.74 -6.23
CA ALA A 113 -7.51 -4.18 -6.22
C ALA A 113 -8.65 -4.84 -5.43
N PRO A 114 -9.40 -5.79 -6.03
CA PRO A 114 -10.45 -6.51 -5.33
C PRO A 114 -9.89 -7.36 -4.18
N GLU A 115 -10.61 -7.42 -3.05
CA GLU A 115 -10.23 -8.23 -1.89
C GLU A 115 -10.04 -9.72 -2.25
N VAL A 116 -10.89 -10.26 -3.13
CA VAL A 116 -10.77 -11.65 -3.63
C VAL A 116 -9.40 -11.93 -4.27
N LEU A 117 -8.76 -10.92 -4.87
CA LEU A 117 -7.44 -11.04 -5.47
C LEU A 117 -6.36 -11.13 -4.40
N VAL A 118 -6.47 -10.31 -3.35
CA VAL A 118 -5.59 -10.37 -2.17
C VAL A 118 -5.67 -11.75 -1.51
N GLN A 119 -6.88 -12.25 -1.30
CA GLN A 119 -7.10 -13.59 -0.76
C GLN A 119 -6.54 -14.70 -1.67
N SER A 120 -6.64 -14.53 -2.99
CA SER A 120 -6.04 -15.47 -3.95
C SER A 120 -4.51 -15.48 -3.88
N VAL A 121 -3.89 -14.32 -3.70
CA VAL A 121 -2.43 -14.20 -3.49
C VAL A 121 -2.01 -14.86 -2.17
N ILE A 122 -2.73 -14.60 -1.07
CA ILE A 122 -2.50 -15.24 0.23
C ILE A 122 -2.58 -16.77 0.09
N HIS A 123 -3.58 -17.27 -0.63
CA HIS A 123 -3.70 -18.70 -0.89
C HIS A 123 -2.54 -19.24 -1.72
N GLY A 124 -2.12 -18.52 -2.77
CA GLY A 124 -0.97 -18.88 -3.60
C GLY A 124 0.33 -18.97 -2.79
N LEU A 125 0.55 -18.07 -1.84
CA LEU A 125 1.73 -18.10 -0.96
C LEU A 125 1.87 -19.38 -0.13
N LYS A 126 0.77 -20.09 0.16
CA LYS A 126 0.83 -21.38 0.84
C LYS A 126 1.66 -22.42 0.07
N GLN A 127 1.65 -22.35 -1.26
CA GLN A 127 2.47 -23.22 -2.12
C GLN A 127 3.97 -22.95 -1.94
N TYR A 128 4.32 -21.75 -1.47
CA TYR A 128 5.68 -21.32 -1.16
C TYR A 128 6.03 -21.47 0.33
N GLY A 129 5.22 -22.23 1.09
CA GLY A 129 5.48 -22.54 2.51
C GLY A 129 5.15 -21.39 3.47
N ALA A 130 4.27 -20.48 3.05
CA ALA A 130 3.70 -19.47 3.94
C ALA A 130 2.61 -20.06 4.84
N GLU A 131 2.59 -19.62 6.09
CA GLU A 131 1.53 -19.94 7.04
C GLU A 131 0.30 -19.03 6.84
N ALA A 132 -0.76 -19.29 7.61
CA ALA A 132 -1.96 -18.45 7.59
C ALA A 132 -1.58 -16.99 7.91
N PRO A 133 -2.20 -16.01 7.24
CA PRO A 133 -1.89 -14.61 7.48
C PRO A 133 -2.25 -14.21 8.91
N GLU A 134 -1.36 -13.45 9.54
CA GLU A 134 -1.73 -12.63 10.69
C GLU A 134 -2.23 -11.30 10.12
N GLU A 135 -3.54 -11.05 10.26
CA GLU A 135 -4.10 -9.73 9.98
C GLU A 135 -3.62 -8.78 11.08
N LEU A 136 -2.73 -7.86 10.73
CA LEU A 136 -2.51 -6.69 11.57
C LEU A 136 -3.79 -5.87 11.51
N ALA A 137 -4.44 -5.72 12.66
CA ALA A 137 -5.66 -4.94 12.77
C ALA A 137 -5.42 -3.50 12.28
N GLY A 138 -5.75 -3.25 11.01
CA GLY A 138 -5.86 -1.91 10.48
C GLY A 138 -6.91 -1.13 11.29
N ARG A 139 -6.72 0.17 11.45
CA ARG A 139 -7.73 1.01 12.12
C ARG A 139 -8.99 1.02 11.25
N VAL A 140 -10.13 0.57 11.78
CA VAL A 140 -11.42 0.55 11.07
C VAL A 140 -11.82 1.98 10.67
N GLU A 141 -12.01 2.22 9.37
CA GLU A 141 -12.40 3.52 8.84
C GLU A 141 -13.85 3.50 8.32
N ASN A 142 -14.76 4.17 9.03
CA ASN A 142 -16.16 4.30 8.64
C ASN A 142 -16.38 5.55 7.78
N VAL A 143 -15.96 5.52 6.51
CA VAL A 143 -16.25 6.58 5.54
C VAL A 143 -17.15 6.03 4.44
N SER A 144 -18.41 6.48 4.41
CA SER A 144 -19.39 6.09 3.39
C SER A 144 -19.66 7.27 2.46
N PHE A 145 -19.53 7.05 1.15
CA PHE A 145 -19.93 8.01 0.13
C PHE A 145 -21.30 7.60 -0.41
N SER A 146 -22.32 8.39 -0.10
CA SER A 146 -23.65 8.21 -0.68
C SER A 146 -23.70 8.71 -2.12
N LEU A 147 -24.29 7.91 -3.01
CA LEU A 147 -24.60 8.33 -4.38
C LEU A 147 -25.45 9.63 -4.37
N PRO A 148 -25.11 10.62 -5.23
CA PRO A 148 -25.92 11.81 -5.44
C PRO A 148 -27.36 11.43 -5.78
N LYS A 149 -28.32 12.25 -5.37
CA LYS A 149 -29.76 11.95 -5.50
C LYS A 149 -30.19 11.77 -6.96
N GLU A 150 -29.43 12.34 -7.89
CA GLU A 150 -29.65 12.28 -9.34
C GLU A 150 -29.29 10.92 -9.95
N LEU A 151 -28.59 10.06 -9.21
CA LEU A 151 -28.13 8.73 -9.64
C LEU A 151 -28.70 7.59 -8.79
N ARG A 152 -29.80 7.85 -8.07
CA ARG A 152 -30.57 6.84 -7.31
C ARG A 152 -31.75 6.30 -8.11
#